data_AF-A0AA41VWZ0-F1
#
_entry.id   AF-A0AA41VWZ0-F1
#
_cell.length_a   1.000
_cell.length_b   1.000
_cell.length_c   1.000
_cell.angle_alpha   90.00
_cell.angle_beta   90.00
_cell.angle_gamma   90.00
#
_symmetry.space_group_name_H-M   'P 1'
#
loop_
_entity.id
_entity.type
_entity.pdbx_description
1 polymer ?
#
loop_
_entity_poly.entity_id
_entity_poly.type
_entity_poly.pdbx_seq_one_letter_code
_entity_poly.pdbx_strand_id
1 'polypeptide(L)' 'GPWQVPPFVLQLLMSKYDDGSGRRGELNFETFVECGMIVKGLTEKFKEKDPRYTGSTTLTYETFMTMIMPFLVSY' A
#
# COMPACT_ATOMS: atom_id res chain seq x y z
N GLY A 1 -12.17 -1.85 -12.66
CA GLY A 1 -10.89 -2.41 -13.15
C GLY A 1 -10.34 -3.38 -12.12
N PRO A 2 -9.20 -4.02 -12.37
CA PRO A 2 -8.45 -4.73 -11.32
C PRO A 2 -8.27 -3.80 -10.13
N TRP A 3 -8.33 -4.34 -8.91
CA TRP A 3 -8.15 -3.65 -7.62
C TRP A 3 -7.41 -2.30 -7.71
N GLN A 4 -8.19 -1.23 -7.82
CA GLN A 4 -7.66 0.13 -7.87
C GLN A 4 -7.42 0.59 -6.44
N VAL A 5 -6.22 1.13 -6.21
CA VAL A 5 -5.86 1.76 -4.94
C VAL A 5 -6.89 2.88 -4.68
N PRO A 6 -7.60 2.88 -3.54
CA PRO A 6 -8.59 3.91 -3.27
C PRO A 6 -7.96 5.31 -3.28
N PRO A 7 -8.68 6.34 -3.78
CA PRO A 7 -8.15 7.70 -3.85
C PRO A 7 -7.62 8.25 -2.52
N PHE A 8 -8.26 7.90 -1.40
CA PHE A 8 -7.82 8.33 -0.07
C PHE A 8 -6.46 7.73 0.33
N VAL A 9 -6.14 6.51 -0.14
CA VAL A 9 -4.84 5.87 0.11
C VAL A 9 -3.76 6.61 -0.67
N LEU A 10 -4.02 6.98 -1.92
CA LEU A 10 -3.11 7.80 -2.71
C LEU A 10 -2.87 9.16 -2.06
N GLN A 11 -3.92 9.82 -1.56
CA GLN A 11 -3.79 11.08 -0.83
C GLN A 11 -2.97 10.93 0.46
N LEU A 12 -3.17 9.85 1.22
CA LEU A 12 -2.40 9.59 2.43
C LEU A 12 -0.91 9.37 2.11
N LEU A 13 -0.61 8.61 1.06
CA LEU A 13 0.76 8.39 0.59
C LEU A 13 1.39 9.72 0.16
N MET A 14 0.70 10.53 -0.63
CA MET A 14 1.16 11.87 -1.01
C MET A 14 1.44 12.75 0.22
N SER A 15 0.60 12.68 1.26
CA SER A 15 0.82 13.46 2.50
C SER A 15 2.01 12.98 3.33
N LYS A 16 2.32 11.68 3.31
CA LYS A 16 3.46 11.09 4.02
C LYS A 16 4.81 11.49 3.44
N TYR A 17 4.83 11.81 2.16
CA TYR A 17 6.03 12.13 1.40
C TYR A 17 6.09 13.59 0.95
N ASP A 18 5.18 14.42 1.45
CA ASP A 18 5.30 15.87 1.37
C ASP A 18 6.49 16.28 2.26
N ASP A 19 7.56 16.78 1.64
CA ASP A 19 8.79 17.17 2.31
C ASP A 19 8.69 18.56 2.96
N GLY A 20 7.52 19.21 2.88
CA GLY A 20 7.28 20.53 3.45
C GLY A 20 7.99 21.67 2.70
N SER A 21 8.65 21.38 1.57
CA SER A 21 9.37 22.37 0.75
C SER A 21 8.45 23.35 0.03
N GLY A 22 7.13 23.16 0.10
CA GLY A 22 6.14 23.94 -0.64
C GLY A 22 5.99 23.50 -2.10
N ARG A 23 6.82 22.57 -2.59
CA ARG A 23 6.65 21.89 -3.88
C ARG A 23 5.62 20.78 -3.76
N ARG A 24 4.35 21.18 -3.68
CA ARG A 24 3.21 20.25 -3.58
C ARG A 24 3.29 19.19 -4.67
N GLY A 25 3.44 17.92 -4.26
CA GLY A 25 3.22 16.75 -5.13
C GLY A 25 4.45 16.20 -5.84
N GLU A 26 5.66 16.70 -5.55
CA GLU A 26 6.90 16.12 -6.09
C GLU A 26 7.41 15.03 -5.15
N LEU A 27 7.04 13.77 -5.44
CA LEU A 27 7.72 12.62 -4.87
C LEU A 27 9.11 12.49 -5.52
N ASN A 28 10.17 12.32 -4.73
CA ASN A 28 11.39 11.74 -5.27
C ASN A 28 11.04 10.37 -5.88
N PHE A 29 11.59 10.08 -7.06
CA PHE A 29 11.27 8.88 -7.82
C PHE A 29 11.50 7.60 -7.00
N GLU A 30 12.57 7.56 -6.19
CA GLU A 30 12.87 6.42 -5.31
C GLU A 30 11.76 6.16 -4.30
N THR A 31 11.28 7.23 -3.66
CA THR A 31 10.18 7.20 -2.69
C THR A 31 8.86 6.78 -3.33
N PHE A 32 8.58 7.25 -4.54
CA PHE A 32 7.41 6.82 -5.31
C PHE A 32 7.48 5.32 -5.66
N VAL A 33 8.65 4.84 -6.10
CA VAL A 33 8.87 3.43 -6.45
C VAL A 33 8.71 2.54 -5.22
N GLU A 34 9.35 2.89 -4.10
CA GLU A 34 9.25 2.15 -2.85
C GLU A 34 7.79 2.04 -2.38
N CYS A 35 7.10 3.18 -2.30
CA CYS A 35 5.68 3.25 -1.98
C CYS A 35 4.84 2.36 -2.90
N GLY A 36 5.05 2.46 -4.21
CA GLY A 36 4.32 1.70 -5.22
C GLY A 36 4.52 0.19 -5.05
N MET A 37 5.74 -0.24 -4.74
CA MET A 37 6.08 -1.65 -4.51
C MET A 37 5.40 -2.21 -3.25
N ILE A 38 5.36 -1.44 -2.16
CA ILE A 38 4.65 -1.83 -0.93
C ILE A 38 3.15 -1.98 -1.21
N VAL A 39 2.52 -0.98 -1.83
CA VAL A 39 1.08 -1.01 -2.13
C VAL A 39 0.73 -2.17 -3.06
N LYS A 40 1.56 -2.41 -4.08
CA LYS A 40 1.41 -3.56 -4.98
C LYS A 40 1.48 -4.88 -4.23
N GLY A 41 2.50 -5.08 -3.39
CA GLY A 41 2.68 -6.31 -2.62
C GLY A 41 1.53 -6.58 -1.65
N LEU A 42 1.06 -5.55 -0.93
CA LEU A 42 -0.12 -5.66 -0.07
C LEU A 42 -1.38 -6.02 -0.86
N THR A 43 -1.56 -5.42 -2.05
CA THR A 43 -2.70 -5.71 -2.93
C THR A 43 -2.67 -7.15 -3.43
N GLU A 44 -1.50 -7.66 -3.82
CA GLU A 44 -1.33 -9.05 -4.25
C GLU A 44 -1.63 -10.03 -3.12
N LYS A 45 -1.09 -9.76 -1.92
CA LYS A 45 -1.39 -10.55 -0.73
C LYS A 45 -2.87 -10.53 -0.34
N PHE A 46 -3.55 -9.39 -0.50
CA PHE A 46 -4.99 -9.32 -0.28
C PHE A 46 -5.76 -10.19 -1.28
N LYS A 47 -5.38 -10.21 -2.56
CA LYS A 47 -6.00 -11.07 -3.59
C LYS A 47 -5.87 -12.55 -3.26
N GLU A 48 -4.73 -12.98 -2.70
CA GLU A 48 -4.56 -14.36 -2.21
C GLU A 48 -5.59 -14.72 -1.13
N LYS A 49 -6.10 -13.73 -0.38
CA LYS A 49 -7.09 -13.89 0.71
C LYS A 49 -8.53 -13.57 0.31
N ASP A 50 -8.77 -12.98 -0.85
CA ASP A 50 -10.11 -12.72 -1.43
C ASP A 50 -10.28 -13.44 -2.79
N PRO A 51 -10.32 -14.79 -2.80
CA PRO A 51 -10.36 -15.58 -4.05
C PRO A 51 -11.66 -15.40 -4.84
N ARG A 52 -12.71 -14.86 -4.21
CA ARG A 52 -14.02 -14.59 -4.84
C ARG A 52 -14.11 -13.18 -5.41
N TYR A 53 -13.04 -12.39 -5.30
CA TYR A 53 -12.96 -11.02 -5.78
C TYR A 53 -14.11 -10.12 -5.29
N THR A 54 -14.43 -10.21 -3.99
CA THR A 54 -15.54 -9.48 -3.38
C THR A 54 -15.16 -8.09 -2.89
N GLY A 55 -13.86 -7.83 -2.71
CA GLY A 55 -13.30 -6.59 -2.17
C GLY A 55 -13.22 -6.56 -0.66
N SER A 56 -13.50 -7.69 -0.01
CA SER A 56 -13.41 -7.83 1.43
C SER A 56 -13.00 -9.25 1.82
N THR A 57 -12.26 -9.39 2.91
CA THR A 57 -11.94 -10.70 3.49
C THR A 57 -11.80 -10.55 5.00
N THR A 58 -12.07 -11.62 5.74
CA THR A 58 -11.86 -11.65 7.20
C THR A 58 -10.51 -12.32 7.45
N LEU A 59 -9.64 -11.62 8.19
CA LEU A 59 -8.30 -12.11 8.54
C LEU A 59 -8.22 -12.35 10.04
N THR A 60 -7.56 -13.43 10.45
CA THR A 60 -7.07 -13.53 11.82
C THR A 60 -5.95 -12.51 12.04
N TYR A 61 -5.74 -12.09 13.29
CA TYR A 61 -4.64 -11.19 13.63
C TYR A 61 -3.28 -11.74 13.16
N GLU A 62 -3.01 -13.03 13.36
CA GLU A 62 -1.78 -13.68 12.91
C GLU A 62 -1.60 -13.62 11.38
N THR A 63 -2.68 -13.88 10.62
CA THR A 63 -2.64 -13.79 9.16
C THR A 63 -2.36 -12.36 8.72
N PHE A 64 -3.00 -11.38 9.35
CA PHE A 64 -2.77 -9.97 9.08
C PHE A 64 -1.33 -9.56 9.38
N MET A 65 -0.80 -9.89 10.55
CA MET A 65 0.57 -9.54 10.95
C MET A 65 1.62 -10.19 10.03
N THR A 66 1.43 -11.47 9.68
CA THR A 66 2.31 -12.18 8.74
C THR A 66 2.27 -11.54 7.34
N MET A 67 1.10 -11.05 6.92
CA MET A 67 0.92 -10.39 5.63
C MET A 67 1.67 -9.06 5.54
N ILE A 68 1.68 -8.27 6.62
CA ILE A 68 2.31 -6.94 6.62
C ILE A 68 3.81 -6.98 6.98
N MET A 69 4.26 -8.02 7.69
CA MET A 69 5.64 -8.14 8.19
C MET A 69 6.72 -7.88 7.11
N PRO A 70 6.64 -8.44 5.88
CA PRO A 70 7.67 -8.21 4.86
C PRO A 70 7.82 -6.74 4.42
N PHE A 71 6.81 -5.90 4.68
CA PHE A 71 6.81 -4.47 4.30
C PHE A 71 7.18 -3.54 5.45
N LEU A 72 7.24 -4.06 6.69
CA LEU A 72 7.63 -3.31 7.88
C LEU A 72 9.12 -3.51 8.21
N VAL A 73 9.68 -4.63 7.79
CA VAL A 73 11.10 -4.94 7.97
C VAL A 73 11.87 -4.36 6.78
N SER A 74 11.97 -3.03 6.73
CA SER A 74 12.95 -2.34 5.88
C SER A 74 14.23 -2.16 6.69
N TYR A 75 15.36 -2.61 6.12
CA TYR A 75 16.72 -2.53 6.68
C TYR A 75 17.30 -1.11 6.62
#